data_AF-A0AAU2J604-F1
#
_entry.id   AF-A0AAU2J604-F1
#
_cell.length_a   1.000
_cell.length_b   1.000
_cell.length_c   1.000
_cell.angle_alpha   90.00
_cell.angle_beta   90.00
_cell.angle_gamma   90.00
#
_symmetry.space_group_name_H-M   'P 1'
#
loop_
_entity.id
_entity.type
_entity.pdbx_description
1 polymer ?
#
loop_
_entity_poly.entity_id
_entity_poly.type
_entity_poly.pdbx_seq_one_letter_code
_entity_poly.pdbx_strand_id
1 'polypeptide(L)'
;MGEKGKPFRRSTFGRKWRAARTKVGLPDGFRFYDLRHTGHTFTTRSGATLKDTMVRAGQSTERAALIYQHSDLERQCEVAADLDQLVRARREAADDQASGTDLARDA
;
A
#
# COMPACT_ATOMS: atom_id res chain seq x y z
N MET A 1 19.12 22.97 0.24
CA MET A 1 18.99 24.43 0.36
C MET A 1 19.61 25.10 -0.85
N GLY A 2 18.94 26.09 -1.43
CA GLY A 2 19.50 26.95 -2.48
C GLY A 2 20.55 27.91 -1.93
N GLU A 3 21.12 28.74 -2.81
CA GLU A 3 22.07 29.77 -2.39
C GLU A 3 21.48 30.63 -1.27
N LYS A 4 22.28 30.83 -0.22
CA LYS A 4 21.93 31.64 0.97
C LYS A 4 20.75 31.09 1.79
N GLY A 5 20.58 29.77 1.85
CA GLY A 5 19.59 29.13 2.73
C GLY A 5 18.15 29.23 2.24
N LYS A 6 17.90 29.80 1.06
CA LYS A 6 16.57 29.91 0.48
C LYS A 6 16.12 28.59 -0.19
N PRO A 7 14.82 28.35 -0.36
CA PRO A 7 14.33 27.23 -1.15
C PRO A 7 14.92 27.24 -2.57
N PHE A 8 15.17 26.06 -3.15
CA PHE A 8 15.63 25.99 -4.54
C PHE A 8 14.58 26.58 -5.48
N ARG A 9 15.02 27.41 -6.43
CA ARG A 9 14.20 27.71 -7.61
C ARG A 9 13.87 26.41 -8.35
N ARG A 10 12.64 26.31 -8.85
CA ARG A 10 12.11 25.12 -9.54
C ARG A 10 13.02 24.61 -10.66
N SER A 11 13.61 25.52 -11.44
CA SER A 11 14.54 25.19 -12.54
C SER A 11 15.87 24.60 -12.06
N THR A 12 16.48 25.18 -11.02
CA THR A 12 17.71 24.67 -10.39
C THR A 12 17.49 23.30 -9.76
N PHE A 13 16.35 23.13 -9.08
CA PHE A 13 15.95 21.83 -8.53
C PHE A 13 15.82 20.77 -9.62
N GLY A 14 15.10 21.08 -10.71
CA GLY A 14 14.91 20.14 -11.82
C GLY A 14 16.22 19.67 -12.47
N ARG A 15 17.23 20.55 -12.59
CA ARG A 15 18.58 20.16 -13.06
C ARG A 15 19.26 19.19 -12.10
N LYS A 16 19.26 19.52 -10.81
CA LYS A 16 19.85 18.65 -9.77
C LYS A 16 19.14 17.30 -9.68
N TRP A 17 17.81 17.28 -9.83
CA TRP A 17 17.02 16.05 -9.88
C TRP A 17 17.42 15.17 -11.06
N ARG A 18 17.53 15.72 -12.27
CA ARG A 18 17.98 14.95 -13.44
C ARG A 18 19.36 14.33 -13.23
N ALA A 19 20.31 15.09 -12.70
CA ALA A 19 21.63 14.55 -12.39
C ALA A 19 21.59 13.43 -11.34
N ALA A 20 20.80 13.59 -10.27
CA ALA A 20 20.62 12.56 -9.25
C ALA A 20 19.98 11.29 -9.84
N ARG A 21 18.93 11.45 -10.64
CA ARG A 21 18.20 10.38 -11.33
C ARG A 21 19.12 9.54 -12.22
N THR A 22 19.92 10.20 -13.06
CA THR A 22 20.92 9.52 -13.92
C THR A 22 21.94 8.75 -13.08
N LYS A 23 22.41 9.34 -11.98
CA LYS A 23 23.39 8.70 -11.09
C LYS A 23 22.87 7.39 -10.47
N VAL A 24 21.58 7.31 -10.19
CA VAL A 24 20.95 6.11 -9.60
C VAL A 24 20.29 5.19 -10.64
N GLY A 25 20.47 5.46 -11.93
CA GLY A 25 19.95 4.63 -13.02
C GLY A 25 18.43 4.66 -13.20
N LEU A 26 17.74 5.70 -12.72
CA LEU A 26 16.29 5.82 -12.87
C LEU A 26 15.89 6.29 -14.28
N PRO A 27 14.73 5.85 -14.82
CA PRO A 27 14.30 6.16 -16.19
C PRO A 27 14.14 7.66 -16.48
N ASP A 28 14.29 8.05 -17.75
CA ASP A 28 14.21 9.46 -18.15
C ASP A 28 12.83 10.13 -17.96
N GLY A 29 11.78 9.34 -17.75
CA GLY A 29 10.45 9.81 -17.39
C GLY A 29 10.26 10.06 -15.90
N PHE A 30 11.13 9.53 -15.03
CA PHE A 30 10.91 9.50 -13.58
C PHE A 30 11.07 10.90 -12.95
N ARG A 31 9.95 11.47 -12.51
CA ARG A 31 9.82 12.80 -11.92
C ARG A 31 9.99 12.73 -10.41
N PHE A 32 10.39 13.84 -9.80
CA PHE A 32 10.52 13.91 -8.35
C PHE A 32 9.20 13.63 -7.60
N TYR A 33 8.07 13.98 -8.21
CA TYR A 33 6.75 13.73 -7.64
C TYR A 33 6.38 12.23 -7.63
N ASP A 34 7.02 11.42 -8.46
CA ASP A 34 6.77 9.98 -8.52
C ASP A 34 7.24 9.30 -7.23
N LEU A 35 8.27 9.82 -6.56
CA LEU A 35 8.68 9.38 -5.22
C LEU A 35 7.55 9.53 -4.19
N ARG A 36 6.78 10.62 -4.29
CA ARG A 36 5.65 10.85 -3.39
C ARG A 36 4.51 9.88 -3.70
N HIS A 37 4.27 9.57 -4.97
CA HIS A 37 3.32 8.52 -5.34
C HIS A 37 3.75 7.15 -4.79
N THR A 38 5.01 6.76 -4.99
CA THR A 38 5.56 5.51 -4.45
C THR A 38 5.44 5.43 -2.92
N GLY A 39 5.72 6.52 -2.21
CA GLY A 39 5.58 6.59 -0.75
C GLY A 39 4.13 6.40 -0.26
N HIS A 40 3.15 6.93 -1.00
CA HIS A 40 1.73 6.73 -0.70
C HIS A 40 1.34 5.27 -0.92
N THR A 41 1.76 4.67 -2.03
CA THR A 41 1.51 3.25 -2.31
C THR A 41 2.08 2.36 -1.19
N PHE A 42 3.31 2.61 -0.73
CA PHE A 42 3.89 1.82 0.37
C PHE A 42 3.15 2.00 1.69
N THR A 43 2.70 3.22 2.01
CA THR A 43 1.93 3.47 3.23
C THR A 43 0.59 2.72 3.21
N THR A 44 -0.10 2.74 2.07
CA THR A 44 -1.35 2.00 1.90
C THR A 44 -1.13 0.49 1.96
N ARG A 45 -0.06 -0.03 1.33
CA ARG A 45 0.25 -1.47 1.31
C ARG A 45 0.70 -2.01 2.69
N SER A 46 1.26 -1.17 3.56
CA SER A 46 1.72 -1.59 4.90
C SER A 46 0.59 -1.78 5.92
N GLY A 47 -0.68 -1.69 5.51
CA GLY A 47 -1.83 -1.81 6.43
C GLY A 47 -2.07 -0.56 7.28
N ALA A 48 -1.52 0.60 6.89
CA ALA A 48 -1.77 1.85 7.58
C ALA A 48 -3.26 2.21 7.52
N THR A 49 -3.78 2.79 8.60
CA THR A 49 -5.17 3.27 8.60
C THR A 49 -5.33 4.43 7.62
N LEU A 50 -6.57 4.74 7.22
CA LEU A 50 -6.86 5.90 6.38
C LEU A 50 -6.30 7.20 6.99
N LYS A 51 -6.38 7.35 8.33
CA LYS A 51 -5.88 8.51 9.05
C LYS A 51 -4.35 8.62 9.02
N ASP A 52 -3.64 7.51 9.20
CA ASP A 52 -2.17 7.49 9.11
C ASP A 52 -1.70 7.83 7.70
N THR A 53 -2.42 7.30 6.70
CA THR A 53 -2.20 7.61 5.28
C THR A 53 -2.41 9.09 5.01
N MET A 54 -3.51 9.69 5.49
CA MET A 54 -3.81 11.11 5.33
C MET A 54 -2.76 12.02 5.96
N VAL A 55 -2.31 11.71 7.19
CA VAL A 55 -1.27 12.48 7.88
C VAL A 55 0.06 12.39 7.13
N ARG A 56 0.47 11.18 6.72
CA ARG A 56 1.73 10.99 5.98
C ARG A 56 1.68 11.57 4.58
N ALA A 57 0.51 11.51 3.95
CA ALA A 57 0.28 12.12 2.65
C ALA A 57 0.07 13.63 2.72
N GLY A 58 -0.21 14.22 3.88
CA GLY A 58 -0.58 15.63 4.00
C GLY A 58 -1.90 15.94 3.27
N GLN A 59 -2.82 14.98 3.25
CA GLN A 59 -4.15 15.14 2.68
C GLN A 59 -5.10 15.63 3.77
N SER A 60 -5.75 16.76 3.52
CA SER A 60 -6.71 17.35 4.45
C SER A 60 -8.13 16.79 4.30
N THR A 61 -8.40 15.94 3.29
CA THR A 61 -9.74 15.38 3.05
C THR A 61 -9.66 13.88 2.77
N GLU A 62 -10.65 13.15 3.27
CA GLU A 62 -10.82 11.71 3.02
C GLU A 62 -11.04 11.42 1.53
N ARG A 63 -11.79 12.28 0.83
CA ARG A 63 -11.99 12.16 -0.61
C ARG A 63 -10.67 12.18 -1.38
N ALA A 64 -9.71 13.03 -0.98
CA ALA A 64 -8.39 13.04 -1.60
C ALA A 64 -7.66 11.71 -1.32
N ALA A 65 -7.72 11.19 -0.09
CA ALA A 65 -7.11 9.91 0.25
C ALA A 65 -7.70 8.76 -0.58
N LEU A 66 -9.02 8.66 -0.68
CA LEU A 66 -9.72 7.60 -1.42
C LEU A 66 -9.46 7.65 -2.94
N ILE A 67 -9.30 8.83 -3.53
CA ILE A 67 -8.90 8.97 -4.94
C ILE A 67 -7.52 8.31 -5.19
N TYR A 68 -6.60 8.42 -4.24
CA TYR A 68 -5.26 7.81 -4.34
C TYR A 68 -5.18 6.40 -3.77
N GLN A 69 -6.20 5.96 -3.01
CA GLN A 69 -6.30 4.62 -2.44
C GLN A 69 -6.92 3.59 -3.40
N HIS A 70 -6.90 3.84 -4.72
CA HIS A 70 -7.37 2.85 -5.67
C HIS A 70 -6.59 1.54 -5.46
N SER A 71 -7.31 0.54 -4.96
CA SER A 71 -6.77 -0.78 -4.69
C SER A 71 -6.32 -1.38 -6.02
N ASP A 72 -5.01 -1.54 -6.18
CA ASP A 72 -4.47 -2.26 -7.32
C ASP A 72 -5.13 -3.64 -7.40
N LEU A 73 -5.44 -4.12 -8.61
CA LEU A 73 -6.04 -5.44 -8.83
C LEU A 73 -5.28 -6.55 -8.09
N GLU A 74 -3.95 -6.43 -8.04
CA GLU A 74 -3.03 -7.28 -7.28
C GLU A 74 -3.39 -7.34 -5.79
N ARG A 75 -3.68 -6.20 -5.16
CA ARG A 75 -4.10 -6.14 -3.75
C ARG A 75 -5.47 -6.79 -3.53
N GLN A 76 -6.39 -6.65 -4.47
CA GLN A 76 -7.68 -7.34 -4.38
C GLN A 76 -7.53 -8.87 -4.51
N CYS A 77 -6.60 -9.33 -5.34
CA CYS A 77 -6.26 -10.75 -5.42
C CYS A 77 -5.65 -11.28 -4.11
N GLU A 78 -4.74 -10.53 -3.48
CA GLU A 78 -4.18 -10.87 -2.16
C GLU A 78 -5.29 -10.99 -1.10
N VAL A 79 -6.16 -9.98 -0.99
CA VAL A 79 -7.27 -9.99 -0.03
C VAL A 79 -8.23 -11.15 -0.28
N ALA A 80 -8.54 -11.45 -1.55
CA ALA A 80 -9.39 -12.59 -1.89
C ALA A 80 -8.74 -13.94 -1.53
N ALA A 81 -7.43 -14.08 -1.73
CA ALA A 81 -6.69 -15.29 -1.36
C ALA A 81 -6.67 -15.48 0.17
N ASP A 82 -6.44 -14.41 0.93
CA ASP A 82 -6.45 -14.45 2.41
C ASP A 82 -7.86 -14.81 2.93
N LEU A 83 -8.92 -14.28 2.31
CA LEU A 83 -10.30 -14.64 2.65
C LEU A 83 -10.62 -16.10 2.33
N ASP A 84 -10.18 -16.62 1.18
CA ASP A 84 -10.38 -18.04 0.81
C ASP A 84 -9.70 -18.96 1.84
N GLN A 85 -8.47 -18.64 2.25
CA GLN A 85 -7.77 -19.39 3.29
C GLN A 85 -8.51 -19.37 4.63
N LEU A 86 -8.99 -18.19 5.06
CA LEU A 86 -9.75 -18.06 6.30
C LEU A 86 -11.04 -18.90 6.27
N VAL A 87 -11.75 -18.90 5.14
CA VAL A 87 -12.98 -19.68 4.97
C VAL A 87 -12.70 -21.18 5.00
N ARG A 88 -11.64 -21.64 4.33
CA ARG A 88 -11.23 -23.07 4.35
C ARG A 88 -10.90 -23.53 5.75
N ALA A 89 -10.04 -22.80 6.46
CA ALA A 89 -9.68 -23.13 7.85
C ALA A 89 -10.90 -23.18 8.76
N ARG A 90 -11.90 -22.29 8.55
CA ARG A 90 -13.11 -22.29 9.35
C ARG A 90 -14.05 -23.45 9.05
N ARG A 91 -14.07 -23.93 7.80
CA ARG A 91 -14.84 -25.13 7.39
C ARG A 91 -14.20 -26.40 7.92
N GLU A 92 -12.89 -26.56 7.78
CA GLU A 92 -12.15 -27.69 8.35
C GLU A 92 -12.40 -27.81 9.86
N ALA A 93 -12.30 -26.69 10.60
CA ALA A 93 -12.61 -26.67 12.03
C ALA A 93 -14.08 -26.99 12.36
N ALA A 94 -15.02 -26.74 11.45
CA ALA A 94 -16.42 -27.08 11.63
C ALA A 94 -16.70 -28.57 11.33
N ASP A 95 -16.01 -29.12 10.33
CA ASP A 95 -16.08 -30.53 9.97
C ASP A 95 -15.47 -31.41 11.09
N ASP A 96 -14.35 -30.98 11.68
CA ASP A 96 -13.76 -31.61 12.87
C ASP A 96 -14.71 -31.60 14.08
N GLN A 97 -15.49 -30.52 14.24
CA GLN A 97 -16.51 -30.41 15.30
C GLN A 97 -17.78 -31.21 15.01
N ALA A 98 -18.08 -31.47 13.73
CA ALA A 98 -19.24 -32.25 13.29
C ALA A 98 -19.02 -33.77 13.34
N SER A 99 -17.82 -34.24 13.73
CA SER A 99 -17.50 -35.65 13.99
C SER A 99 -18.17 -36.21 15.26
N GLY A 100 -19.42 -35.85 15.51
CA GLY A 100 -20.26 -36.37 16.59
C GLY A 100 -21.00 -37.66 16.23
N THR A 101 -20.56 -38.41 15.20
CA THR A 101 -21.17 -39.69 14.82
C THR A 101 -20.50 -40.92 15.45
N ASP A 102 -19.38 -40.76 16.16
CA ASP A 102 -18.72 -41.88 16.85
C ASP A 102 -19.39 -42.25 18.19
N LEU A 103 -20.18 -41.36 18.79
CA LEU A 103 -20.90 -41.65 20.05
C LEU A 103 -22.19 -42.47 19.87
N ALA A 104 -22.64 -42.69 18.63
CA ALA A 104 -23.90 -43.39 18.35
C ALA A 104 -23.72 -44.86 17.92
N ARG A 105 -22.49 -45.37 17.83
CA ARG A 105 -22.21 -46.79 17.48
C ARG A 105 -21.83 -47.67 18.66
N ASP A 106 -21.58 -47.09 19.83
CA ASP A 106 -21.15 -47.81 21.05
C ASP A 106 -22.25 -47.93 22.13
N ALA A 107 -23.54 -47.75 21.78
CA ALA A 107 -24.67 -47.85 22.70
C ALA A 107 -25.59 -49.05 22.40
#